data_AF-A0A838GMP7-F1
#
_entry.id   AF-A0A838GMP7-F1
#
_cell.length_a   1.000
_cell.length_b   1.000
_cell.length_c   1.000
_cell.angle_alpha   90.00
_cell.angle_beta   90.00
_cell.angle_gamma   90.00
#
_symmetry.space_group_name_H-M   'P 1'
#
loop_
_entity.id
_entity.type
_entity.pdbx_description
1 polymer ?
#
loop_
_entity_poly.entity_id
_entity_poly.type
_entity_poly.pdbx_seq_one_letter_code
_entity_poly.pdbx_strand_id
1 'polypeptide(L)'
;HGADLVAALGMSRHLGADELGVLLDAIAERLSRSAPSHLTHAEDDRLAYATMAILHRDLLDVARLEAWVTRLVRSFELDLAGPHAAAHMNTRDFLRALHLMLRFGVPGGMPWHRRTEYFAQEPGIRIEVLRAVEEALRGYHPGLYSPPPAPAEHVQPGSATGRDDVG
;
A
#
# COMPACT_ATOMS: atom_id res chain seq x y z
N HIS A 1 8.22 2.37 -20.48
CA HIS A 1 8.61 2.88 -19.15
C HIS A 1 9.28 1.78 -18.35
N GLY A 2 10.01 2.10 -17.27
CA GLY A 2 10.71 1.10 -16.46
C GLY A 2 9.77 0.04 -15.88
N ALA A 3 8.57 0.45 -15.46
CA ALA A 3 7.54 -0.46 -14.97
C ALA A 3 7.09 -1.52 -16.00
N ASP A 4 7.04 -1.18 -17.29
CA ASP A 4 6.64 -2.12 -18.34
C ASP A 4 7.71 -3.24 -18.51
N LEU A 5 8.99 -2.87 -18.39
CA LEU A 5 10.09 -3.85 -18.39
C LEU A 5 10.02 -4.75 -17.15
N VAL A 6 9.78 -4.19 -15.96
CA VAL A 6 9.64 -4.98 -14.73
C VAL A 6 8.46 -5.94 -14.84
N ALA A 7 7.32 -5.53 -15.39
CA ALA A 7 6.18 -6.41 -15.62
C ALA A 7 6.55 -7.55 -16.59
N ALA A 8 7.22 -7.24 -17.70
CA ALA A 8 7.67 -8.24 -18.67
C ALA A 8 8.64 -9.28 -18.05
N LEU A 9 9.57 -8.82 -17.22
CA LEU A 9 10.49 -9.68 -16.48
C LEU A 9 9.76 -10.50 -15.41
N GLY A 10 8.84 -9.89 -14.65
CA GLY A 10 8.03 -10.56 -13.65
C GLY A 10 7.19 -11.70 -14.22
N MET A 11 6.72 -11.58 -15.46
CA MET A 11 6.02 -12.64 -16.18
C MET A 11 6.94 -13.72 -16.78
N SER A 12 8.25 -13.51 -16.77
CA SER A 12 9.20 -14.43 -17.41
C SER A 12 9.34 -15.71 -16.62
N ARG A 13 9.21 -16.85 -17.30
CA ARG A 13 9.51 -18.17 -16.72
C ARG A 13 10.99 -18.39 -16.36
N HIS A 14 11.87 -17.50 -16.83
CA HIS A 14 13.31 -17.62 -16.64
C HIS A 14 13.80 -16.98 -15.34
N LEU A 15 12.94 -16.27 -14.60
CA LEU A 15 13.25 -15.73 -13.28
C LEU A 15 12.67 -16.61 -12.18
N GLY A 16 13.47 -16.85 -11.15
CA GLY A 16 13.10 -17.55 -9.93
C GLY A 16 12.74 -16.58 -8.80
N ALA A 17 12.51 -17.13 -7.60
CA ALA A 17 12.07 -16.37 -6.43
C ALA A 17 13.04 -15.21 -6.07
N ASP A 18 14.35 -15.45 -6.17
CA ASP A 18 15.34 -14.44 -5.81
C ASP A 18 15.35 -13.28 -6.79
N GLU A 19 15.33 -13.54 -8.10
CA GLU A 19 15.28 -12.47 -9.10
C GLU A 19 13.95 -11.69 -9.02
N LEU A 20 12.83 -12.37 -8.77
CA LEU A 20 11.54 -11.70 -8.55
C LEU A 20 11.57 -10.79 -7.32
N GLY A 21 12.23 -11.21 -6.25
CA GLY A 21 12.42 -10.35 -5.09
C GLY A 21 13.33 -9.15 -5.38
N VAL A 22 14.36 -9.30 -6.22
CA VAL A 22 15.17 -8.17 -6.69
C VAL A 22 14.31 -7.17 -7.49
N LEU A 23 13.36 -7.65 -8.30
CA LEU A 23 12.43 -6.77 -9.00
C LEU A 23 11.53 -6.00 -8.01
N LEU A 24 11.03 -6.65 -6.96
CA LEU A 24 10.30 -5.97 -5.89
C LEU A 24 11.16 -4.92 -5.17
N ASP A 25 12.43 -5.23 -4.91
CA ASP A 25 13.36 -4.29 -4.30
C ASP A 25 13.62 -3.08 -5.21
N ALA A 26 13.72 -3.29 -6.52
CA ALA A 26 13.84 -2.21 -7.49
C ALA A 26 12.60 -1.31 -7.55
N ILE A 27 11.39 -1.88 -7.40
CA ILE A 27 10.15 -1.10 -7.26
C ILE A 27 10.18 -0.28 -5.97
N ALA A 28 10.54 -0.88 -4.83
CA ALA A 28 10.62 -0.18 -3.56
C ALA A 28 11.62 0.97 -3.60
N GLU A 29 12.82 0.72 -4.13
CA GLU A 29 13.85 1.73 -4.33
C GLU A 29 13.37 2.86 -5.25
N ARG A 30 12.63 2.56 -6.31
CA ARG A 30 12.05 3.59 -7.18
C ARG A 30 11.05 4.48 -6.46
N LEU A 31 10.21 3.90 -5.59
CA LEU A 31 9.19 4.62 -4.83
C LEU A 31 9.81 5.47 -3.72
N SER A 32 10.84 4.95 -3.03
CA SER A 32 11.54 5.62 -1.94
C SER A 32 12.56 6.67 -2.39
N ARG A 33 12.97 6.66 -3.67
CA ARG A 33 13.96 7.61 -4.17
C ARG A 33 13.43 9.03 -4.05
N SER A 34 14.18 9.87 -3.34
CA SER A 34 13.97 11.32 -3.30
C SER A 34 14.09 11.87 -4.73
N ALA A 35 12.95 12.12 -5.36
CA ALA A 35 12.86 12.72 -6.69
C ALA A 35 12.21 14.10 -6.55
N PRO A 36 12.63 15.10 -7.34
CA PRO A 36 12.04 16.43 -7.29
C PRO A 36 10.60 16.47 -7.82
N SER A 37 10.10 15.38 -8.41
CA SER A 37 8.77 15.33 -9.03
C SER A 37 8.05 14.00 -8.78
N HIS A 38 6.72 14.07 -8.85
CA HIS A 38 5.84 12.91 -8.85
C HIS A 38 6.11 11.97 -10.03
N LEU A 39 5.75 10.71 -9.87
CA LEU A 39 5.60 9.77 -10.97
C LEU A 39 4.55 10.32 -11.95
N THR A 40 4.85 10.26 -13.25
CA THR A 40 3.96 10.77 -14.31
C THR A 40 3.49 9.61 -15.19
N HIS A 41 2.51 9.87 -16.06
CA HIS A 41 1.99 8.88 -17.02
C HIS A 41 1.45 7.59 -16.39
N ALA A 42 0.81 7.73 -15.22
CA ALA A 42 0.27 6.62 -14.42
C ALA A 42 1.34 5.55 -14.11
N GLU A 43 2.58 5.99 -13.85
CA GLU A 43 3.67 5.06 -13.57
C GLU A 43 3.48 4.33 -12.22
N ASP A 44 2.78 4.92 -11.27
CA ASP A 44 2.27 4.27 -10.06
C ASP A 44 1.34 3.07 -10.39
N ASP A 45 0.34 3.27 -11.27
CA ASP A 45 -0.52 2.17 -11.75
C ASP A 45 0.29 1.09 -12.47
N ARG A 46 1.26 1.49 -13.30
CA ARG A 46 2.12 0.54 -14.02
C ARG A 46 3.03 -0.25 -13.08
N LEU A 47 3.55 0.38 -12.03
CA LEU A 47 4.33 -0.30 -11.01
C LEU A 47 3.46 -1.27 -10.22
N ALA A 48 2.23 -0.88 -9.85
CA ALA A 48 1.29 -1.77 -9.19
C ALA A 48 0.96 -2.99 -10.07
N TYR A 49 0.75 -2.77 -11.38
CA TYR A 49 0.57 -3.85 -12.34
C TYR A 49 1.81 -4.74 -12.47
N ALA A 50 3.02 -4.18 -12.44
CA ALA A 50 4.26 -4.95 -12.43
C ALA A 50 4.38 -5.80 -11.15
N THR A 51 3.96 -5.28 -10.00
CA THR A 51 3.84 -6.06 -8.76
C THR A 51 2.83 -7.19 -8.93
N MET A 52 1.63 -6.96 -9.50
CA MET A 52 0.67 -8.03 -9.78
C MET A 52 1.28 -9.11 -10.67
N ALA A 53 2.04 -8.72 -11.70
CA ALA A 53 2.73 -9.68 -12.57
C ALA A 53 3.72 -10.58 -11.81
N ILE A 54 4.45 -10.01 -10.85
CA ILE A 54 5.37 -10.76 -9.96
C ILE A 54 4.57 -11.69 -9.03
N LEU A 55 3.50 -11.20 -8.38
CA LEU A 55 2.71 -11.99 -7.44
C LEU A 55 2.06 -13.22 -8.10
N HIS A 56 1.59 -13.09 -9.34
CA HIS A 56 1.01 -14.19 -10.12
C HIS A 56 2.01 -15.30 -10.46
N ARG A 57 3.31 -15.12 -10.19
CA ARG A 57 4.28 -16.21 -10.29
C ARG A 57 4.16 -17.20 -9.13
N ASP A 58 3.57 -16.80 -8.00
CA ASP A 58 3.44 -17.62 -6.78
C ASP A 58 4.75 -18.28 -6.33
N LEU A 59 5.88 -17.57 -6.50
CA LEU A 59 7.21 -18.03 -6.09
C LEU A 59 7.73 -17.36 -4.82
N LEU A 60 7.06 -16.30 -4.35
CA LEU A 60 7.47 -15.53 -3.18
C LEU A 60 6.61 -15.92 -1.99
N ASP A 61 7.25 -16.13 -0.84
CA ASP A 61 6.54 -16.41 0.40
C ASP A 61 5.91 -15.15 1.02
N VAL A 62 4.95 -15.37 1.91
CA VAL A 62 4.21 -14.31 2.62
C VAL A 62 5.15 -13.43 3.44
N ALA A 63 6.13 -14.02 4.14
CA ALA A 63 7.03 -13.29 5.03
C ALA A 63 7.88 -12.26 4.28
N ARG A 64 8.42 -12.64 3.11
CA ARG A 64 9.18 -11.75 2.23
C ARG A 64 8.34 -10.58 1.75
N LEU A 65 7.07 -10.82 1.42
CA LEU A 65 6.17 -9.79 0.92
C LEU A 65 5.67 -8.85 2.02
N GLU A 66 5.33 -9.36 3.20
CA GLU A 66 4.98 -8.54 4.35
C GLU A 66 6.15 -7.63 4.76
N ALA A 67 7.39 -8.17 4.77
CA ALA A 67 8.59 -7.39 5.01
C ALA A 67 8.81 -6.31 3.93
N TRP A 68 8.56 -6.65 2.65
CA TRP A 68 8.66 -5.71 1.54
C TRP A 68 7.63 -4.57 1.67
N VAL A 69 6.35 -4.85 1.93
CA VAL A 69 5.31 -3.83 2.15
C VAL A 69 5.66 -2.96 3.36
N THR A 70 6.12 -3.57 4.46
CA THR A 70 6.55 -2.83 5.66
C THR A 70 7.69 -1.86 5.37
N ARG A 71 8.60 -2.22 4.46
CA ARG A 71 9.70 -1.32 4.07
C ARG A 71 9.23 -0.14 3.23
N LEU A 72 8.22 -0.32 2.37
CA LEU A 72 7.63 0.79 1.61
C LEU A 72 7.11 1.89 2.55
N VAL A 73 6.63 1.49 3.73
CA VAL A 73 6.07 2.41 4.72
C VAL A 73 7.04 2.97 5.73
N ARG A 74 8.24 2.40 5.83
CA ARG A 74 9.24 2.83 6.81
C ARG A 74 9.84 4.21 6.51
N SER A 75 9.67 4.71 5.29
CA SER A 75 10.17 6.03 4.86
C SER A 75 9.27 7.21 5.28
N PHE A 76 8.23 6.98 6.09
CA PHE A 76 7.25 8.01 6.44
C PHE A 76 7.65 8.81 7.68
N GLU A 77 8.65 9.67 7.54
CA GLU A 77 8.53 10.95 8.24
C GLU A 77 7.60 11.84 7.40
N LEU A 78 6.68 12.54 8.07
CA LEU A 78 5.68 13.45 7.49
C LEU A 78 6.34 14.68 6.87
N ASP A 79 7.30 14.49 5.98
CA ASP A 79 7.93 15.55 5.21
C ASP A 79 7.07 15.87 3.98
N LEU A 80 5.81 16.24 4.23
CA LEU A 80 4.81 16.54 3.20
C LEU A 80 5.18 17.76 2.35
N ALA A 81 6.19 18.53 2.74
CA ALA A 81 6.64 19.74 2.08
C ALA A 81 8.15 19.78 1.77
N GLY A 82 8.93 18.79 2.21
CA GLY A 82 10.36 18.74 1.96
C GLY A 82 10.76 17.73 0.89
N PRO A 83 12.06 17.40 0.81
CA PRO A 83 12.63 16.66 -0.32
C PRO A 83 11.98 15.30 -0.61
N HIS A 84 11.31 14.70 0.37
CA HIS A 84 10.69 13.38 0.27
C HIS A 84 9.19 13.42 -0.02
N ALA A 85 8.57 14.60 -0.13
CA ALA A 85 7.12 14.75 -0.35
C ALA A 85 6.64 13.98 -1.61
N ALA A 86 7.40 14.05 -2.70
CA ALA A 86 7.08 13.35 -3.93
C ALA A 86 7.16 11.82 -3.76
N ALA A 87 8.22 11.32 -3.10
CA ALA A 87 8.38 9.88 -2.80
C ALA A 87 7.23 9.35 -1.93
N HIS A 88 6.81 10.14 -0.94
CA HIS A 88 5.66 9.84 -0.10
C HIS A 88 4.36 9.74 -0.91
N MET A 89 4.06 10.73 -1.76
CA MET A 89 2.86 10.68 -2.60
C MET A 89 2.90 9.54 -3.62
N ASN A 90 4.06 9.29 -4.25
CA ASN A 90 4.24 8.19 -5.19
C ASN A 90 3.98 6.83 -4.52
N THR A 91 4.52 6.63 -3.32
CA THR A 91 4.32 5.39 -2.55
C THR A 91 2.86 5.22 -2.16
N ARG A 92 2.18 6.30 -1.75
CA ARG A 92 0.75 6.27 -1.39
C ARG A 92 -0.11 5.89 -2.59
N ASP A 93 0.12 6.54 -3.72
CA ASP A 93 -0.71 6.39 -4.91
C ASP A 93 -0.46 5.00 -5.53
N PHE A 94 0.78 4.50 -5.51
CA PHE A 94 1.12 3.11 -5.79
C PHE A 94 0.37 2.12 -4.88
N LEU A 95 0.37 2.32 -3.56
CA LEU A 95 -0.31 1.41 -2.62
C LEU A 95 -1.83 1.39 -2.85
N ARG A 96 -2.43 2.53 -3.21
CA ARG A 96 -3.84 2.61 -3.59
C ARG A 96 -4.12 1.83 -4.88
N ALA A 97 -3.31 2.02 -5.91
CA ALA A 97 -3.42 1.26 -7.15
C ALA A 97 -3.28 -0.25 -6.90
N LEU A 98 -2.27 -0.65 -6.12
CA LEU A 98 -2.05 -2.06 -5.76
C LEU A 98 -3.21 -2.63 -4.94
N HIS A 99 -3.76 -1.87 -3.98
CA HIS A 99 -4.95 -2.28 -3.23
C HIS A 99 -6.13 -2.57 -4.16
N LEU A 100 -6.42 -1.68 -5.12
CA LEU A 100 -7.51 -1.87 -6.07
C LEU A 100 -7.27 -3.11 -6.96
N MET A 101 -6.05 -3.29 -7.46
CA MET A 101 -5.70 -4.45 -8.29
C MET A 101 -5.72 -5.78 -7.53
N LEU A 102 -5.33 -5.80 -6.26
CA LEU A 102 -5.46 -6.97 -5.39
C LEU A 102 -6.93 -7.25 -5.05
N ARG A 103 -7.76 -6.21 -4.96
CA ARG A 103 -9.17 -6.35 -4.59
C ARG A 103 -10.03 -6.83 -5.75
N PHE A 104 -9.78 -6.34 -6.96
CA PHE A 104 -10.59 -6.60 -8.15
C PHE A 104 -9.95 -7.58 -9.13
N GLY A 105 -8.68 -7.92 -8.94
CA GLY A 105 -7.88 -8.64 -9.93
C GLY A 105 -7.47 -7.75 -11.10
N VAL A 106 -6.68 -8.32 -12.01
CA VAL A 106 -6.25 -7.66 -13.26
C VAL A 106 -6.53 -8.54 -14.50
N PRO A 107 -7.72 -9.15 -14.64
CA PRO A 107 -7.99 -10.16 -15.68
C PRO A 107 -7.85 -9.62 -17.11
N GLY A 108 -8.07 -8.32 -17.31
CA GLY A 108 -7.90 -7.66 -18.61
C GLY A 108 -6.45 -7.31 -18.97
N GLY A 109 -5.54 -7.35 -18.00
CA GLY A 109 -4.23 -6.72 -18.11
C GLY A 109 -4.30 -5.20 -18.31
N MET A 110 -3.16 -4.56 -18.59
CA MET A 110 -3.14 -3.16 -19.00
C MET A 110 -3.53 -3.01 -20.48
N PRO A 111 -4.14 -1.88 -20.91
CA PRO A 111 -4.61 -1.70 -22.28
C PRO A 111 -3.53 -1.92 -23.36
N TRP A 112 -2.28 -1.60 -23.05
CA TRP A 112 -1.10 -1.79 -23.91
C TRP A 112 -0.34 -3.11 -23.68
N HIS A 113 -0.73 -3.90 -22.67
CA HIS A 113 -0.17 -5.22 -22.35
C HIS A 113 -1.30 -6.21 -22.02
N ARG A 114 -2.09 -6.59 -23.03
CA ARG A 114 -3.10 -7.64 -22.87
C ARG A 114 -2.43 -9.01 -22.79
N ARG A 115 -2.26 -9.52 -21.58
CA ARG A 115 -1.92 -10.92 -21.31
C ARG A 115 -2.97 -11.54 -20.40
N THR A 116 -4.20 -11.58 -20.90
CA THR A 116 -5.38 -12.00 -20.13
C THR A 116 -5.26 -13.41 -19.57
N GLU A 117 -4.58 -14.32 -20.30
CA GLU A 117 -4.36 -15.70 -19.86
C GLU A 117 -3.44 -15.80 -18.63
N TYR A 118 -2.48 -14.87 -18.50
CA TYR A 118 -1.54 -14.88 -17.38
C TYR A 118 -2.22 -14.52 -16.04
N PHE A 119 -3.27 -13.69 -16.09
CA PHE A 119 -4.01 -13.22 -14.92
C PHE A 119 -5.35 -13.96 -14.74
N ALA A 120 -5.49 -15.15 -15.33
CA ALA A 120 -6.72 -15.93 -15.25
C ALA A 120 -6.96 -16.55 -13.86
N GLN A 121 -5.89 -16.75 -13.10
CA GLN A 121 -5.90 -17.25 -11.73
C GLN A 121 -5.35 -16.17 -10.81
N GLU A 122 -5.96 -16.02 -9.65
CA GLU A 122 -5.51 -15.05 -8.66
C GLU A 122 -4.29 -15.57 -7.90
N PRO A 123 -3.35 -14.71 -7.45
CA PRO A 123 -2.19 -15.15 -6.68
C PRO A 123 -2.62 -15.88 -5.39
N GLY A 124 -1.94 -16.98 -5.05
CA GLY A 124 -2.26 -17.78 -3.87
C GLY A 124 -2.13 -17.01 -2.55
N ILE A 125 -1.29 -15.98 -2.55
CA ILE A 125 -0.92 -15.10 -1.41
C ILE A 125 -1.67 -13.75 -1.41
N ARG A 126 -2.69 -13.60 -2.27
CA ARG A 126 -3.37 -12.32 -2.48
C ARG A 126 -3.96 -11.73 -1.21
N ILE A 127 -4.57 -12.56 -0.35
CA ILE A 127 -5.27 -12.09 0.86
C ILE A 127 -4.28 -11.52 1.87
N GLU A 128 -3.14 -12.17 2.03
CA GLU A 128 -2.07 -11.78 2.94
C GLU A 128 -1.44 -10.46 2.49
N VAL A 129 -1.15 -10.32 1.19
CA VAL A 129 -0.62 -9.08 0.63
C VAL A 129 -1.66 -7.96 0.71
N LEU A 130 -2.93 -8.23 0.41
CA LEU A 130 -4.01 -7.25 0.54
C LEU A 130 -4.11 -6.72 1.97
N ARG A 131 -4.07 -7.61 2.96
CA ARG A 131 -4.06 -7.24 4.39
C ARG A 131 -2.86 -6.37 4.74
N ALA A 132 -1.67 -6.72 4.27
CA ALA A 132 -0.46 -5.93 4.51
C ALA A 132 -0.55 -4.52 3.88
N VAL A 133 -1.09 -4.43 2.66
CA VAL A 133 -1.31 -3.14 1.96
C VAL A 133 -2.38 -2.30 2.66
N GLU A 134 -3.47 -2.89 3.14
CA GLU A 134 -4.49 -2.18 3.91
C GLU A 134 -3.91 -1.61 5.22
N GLU A 135 -3.10 -2.39 5.92
CA GLU A 135 -2.42 -1.93 7.14
C GLU A 135 -1.47 -0.76 6.85
N ALA A 136 -0.67 -0.88 5.78
CA ALA A 136 0.17 0.20 5.28
C ALA A 136 -0.63 1.47 4.96
N LEU A 137 -1.78 1.35 4.30
CA LEU A 137 -2.65 2.47 3.96
C LEU A 137 -3.32 3.11 5.19
N ARG A 138 -3.66 2.33 6.21
CA ARG A 138 -4.14 2.88 7.50
C ARG A 138 -3.09 3.76 8.15
N GLY A 139 -1.82 3.36 8.05
CA GLY A 139 -0.68 4.13 8.57
C GLY A 139 -0.51 5.53 7.97
N TYR A 140 -1.02 5.79 6.76
CA TYR A 140 -0.98 7.14 6.15
C TYR A 140 -1.95 8.14 6.80
N HIS A 141 -3.04 7.66 7.40
CA HIS A 141 -4.06 8.50 8.02
C HIS A 141 -4.49 7.91 9.37
N PRO A 142 -3.59 7.80 10.37
CA PRO A 142 -3.89 7.11 11.61
C PRO A 142 -5.09 7.71 12.35
N GLY A 143 -5.26 9.03 12.30
CA GLY A 143 -6.41 9.71 12.90
C GLY A 143 -7.75 9.46 12.18
N LEU A 144 -7.74 9.16 10.88
CA LEU A 144 -8.97 8.90 10.11
C LEU A 144 -9.59 7.53 10.47
N TYR A 145 -8.73 6.56 10.81
CA TYR A 145 -9.14 5.18 11.10
C TYR A 145 -9.10 4.83 12.59
N SER A 146 -8.72 5.79 13.44
CA SER A 146 -8.80 5.63 14.88
C SER A 146 -10.28 5.57 15.32
N PRO A 147 -10.62 4.74 16.33
CA PRO A 147 -11.95 4.76 16.89
C PRO A 147 -12.26 6.17 17.45
N PRO A 148 -13.51 6.63 17.36
CA PRO A 148 -13.90 7.91 17.94
C PRO A 148 -13.62 7.88 19.46
N PRO A 149 -13.24 9.02 20.06
CA PRO A 149 -13.06 9.09 21.50
C PRO A 149 -14.34 8.65 22.21
N ALA A 150 -14.20 8.00 23.37
CA ALA A 150 -15.34 7.62 24.18
C ALA A 150 -16.22 8.85 24.47
N PRO A 151 -17.56 8.71 24.47
CA PRO A 151 -18.44 9.81 24.80
C PRO A 151 -18.08 10.32 26.20
N ALA A 152 -17.92 11.64 26.34
CA ALA A 152 -17.66 12.26 27.63
C ALA A 152 -18.77 11.85 28.60
N GLU A 153 -18.42 11.26 29.75
CA GLU A 153 -19.38 11.04 30.82
C GLU A 153 -20.03 12.39 31.16
N HIS A 154 -21.33 12.50 30.90
CA HIS A 154 -22.12 13.62 31.39
C HIS A 154 -22.07 13.57 32.92
N VAL A 155 -21.13 14.33 33.50
CA VAL A 155 -21.19 14.70 34.91
C VAL A 155 -22.48 15.49 35.09
N GLN A 156 -23.51 14.84 35.60
CA GLN A 156 -24.71 15.53 36.04
C GLN A 156 -24.28 16.51 37.14
N PRO A 157 -24.51 17.83 37.00
CA PRO A 157 -24.27 18.76 38.08
C PRO A 157 -25.16 18.35 39.24
N GLY A 158 -24.51 17.98 40.35
CA GLY A 158 -25.16 17.43 41.53
C GLY A 158 -26.31 18.31 42.02
N SER A 159 -27.41 17.64 42.33
CA SER A 159 -28.57 18.17 43.03
C SER A 159 -28.13 18.98 44.25
N ALA A 160 -28.24 20.31 44.15
CA ALA A 160 -28.19 21.21 45.29
C ALA A 160 -29.38 20.87 46.19
N THR A 161 -29.17 20.01 47.17
CA THR A 161 -30.13 19.76 48.24
C THR A 161 -29.75 20.71 49.37
N GLY A 162 -30.52 21.79 49.47
CA GLY A 162 -30.39 22.73 50.57
C GLY A 162 -30.58 22.03 51.91
N ARG A 163 -29.80 22.49 52.89
CA ARG A 163 -30.17 22.37 54.29
C ARG A 163 -29.68 23.63 54.97
N ASP A 164 -30.61 24.59 55.08
CA ASP A 164 -30.57 25.59 56.12
C ASP A 164 -30.58 24.83 57.46
N ASP A 165 -29.57 25.06 58.28
CA ASP A 165 -29.68 24.79 59.71
C ASP A 165 -29.24 26.02 60.50
N VAL A 166 -30.15 26.40 61.37
CA VAL A 166 -30.19 27.58 62.22
C VAL A 166 -29.19 27.42 63.36
N GLY A 167 -28.48 28.50 63.67
CA GLY A 167 -27.69 28.70 64.89
C GLY A 167 -27.61 30.17 65.23
#